data_AF-A0A352NFC2-F1
#
_entry.id   AF-A0A352NFC2-F1
#
_cell.length_a   1.000
_cell.length_b   1.000
_cell.length_c   1.000
_cell.angle_alpha   90.00
_cell.angle_beta   90.00
_cell.angle_gamma   90.00
#
_symmetry.space_group_name_H-M   'P 1'
#
loop_
_entity.id
_entity.type
_entity.pdbx_description
1 polymer ?
#
loop_
_entity_poly.entity_id
_entity_poly.type
_entity_poly.pdbx_seq_one_letter_code
_entity_poly.pdbx_strand_id
1 'polypeptide(L)'
;MLAQKVYKRTITNKHLGVQRTITGGSPLETRIKAESQLAKWARQEKLHKERERFDSLKELAEFDTRQAEHAVKACYSILKINLCSDGKLDWASFYHDRLLPPFVFKEHPPRYEQVAREMRVPRKGFFSELIFPSARKKRLALEEAARVAFEEQMRNYNANKESAQTSYEAQRAAFMNEQSEFNRSVDQLQLDVEKGQPYAVASLARIALAGLELPDEIKVDFDAHYHGTEKLIVISGILPAPLEMPRIVRYEYQEEENGILPVEMGQDSFEPYYESTLLQIALSAVQRIFTSIPDRQIHIVGFNGLTGAGKSCIFTCKTSRDLFNPADLARHAPGMSFQAMQGVMVRPLTGLTPVEPLAWPANPTFLRPASGTIITEPDGRCQAAAYQSGEIKNAANALLVGLLDQLEQDLSKRPGDGDVVH
;
A
#
# COMPACT_ATOMS: atom_id res chain seq x y z
N MET A 1 -24.60 17.86 2.87
CA MET A 1 -23.27 17.34 2.47
C MET A 1 -22.75 16.48 3.61
N LEU A 2 -22.58 15.17 3.41
CA LEU A 2 -21.92 14.31 4.39
C LEU A 2 -20.45 14.72 4.47
N ALA A 3 -19.93 14.97 5.68
CA ALA A 3 -18.53 15.29 5.90
C ALA A 3 -17.65 14.16 5.35
N GLN A 4 -16.76 14.49 4.43
CA GLN A 4 -15.90 13.51 3.78
C GLN A 4 -14.84 13.02 4.78
N LYS A 5 -14.84 11.73 5.08
CA LYS A 5 -13.84 11.09 5.93
C LYS A 5 -12.48 11.12 5.22
N VAL A 6 -11.44 11.52 5.96
CA VAL A 6 -10.06 11.49 5.49
C VAL A 6 -9.30 10.51 6.36
N TYR A 7 -8.69 9.51 5.73
CA TYR A 7 -7.85 8.54 6.39
C TYR A 7 -6.40 9.01 6.30
N LYS A 8 -5.64 8.80 7.37
CA LYS A 8 -4.22 9.15 7.42
C LYS A 8 -3.41 8.02 8.02
N ARG A 9 -2.20 7.82 7.53
CA ARG A 9 -1.23 6.87 8.07
C ARG A 9 0.16 7.50 8.03
N THR A 10 0.83 7.51 9.17
CA THR A 10 2.22 7.95 9.25
C THR A 10 3.14 6.75 9.05
N ILE A 11 4.11 6.88 8.15
CA ILE A 11 5.15 5.89 7.90
C ILE A 11 6.53 6.52 8.10
N THR A 12 7.47 5.72 8.56
CA THR A 12 8.86 6.14 8.84
C THR A 12 9.83 5.10 8.29
N ASN A 13 10.98 5.56 7.80
CA ASN A 13 12.13 4.72 7.54
C ASN A 13 13.30 5.27 8.37
N LYS A 14 13.77 4.47 9.35
CA LYS A 14 14.83 4.88 10.27
C LYS A 14 16.19 4.97 9.61
N HIS A 15 16.50 4.08 8.66
CA HIS A 15 17.79 4.05 7.96
C HIS A 15 17.97 5.30 7.11
N LEU A 16 16.92 5.69 6.38
CA LEU A 16 16.92 6.89 5.54
C LEU A 16 16.61 8.19 6.30
N GLY A 17 16.24 8.12 7.58
CA GLY A 17 15.89 9.28 8.39
C GLY A 17 14.63 10.04 7.93
N VAL A 18 13.71 9.37 7.23
CA VAL A 18 12.54 10.00 6.62
C VAL A 18 11.23 9.62 7.30
N GLN A 19 10.30 10.58 7.36
CA GLN A 19 8.93 10.40 7.85
C GLN A 19 7.96 11.06 6.86
N ARG A 20 6.85 10.38 6.57
CA ARG A 20 5.79 10.89 5.69
C ARG A 20 4.42 10.52 6.24
N THR A 21 3.49 11.47 6.17
CA THR A 21 2.07 11.22 6.44
C THR A 21 1.35 11.02 5.11
N ILE A 22 0.78 9.84 4.93
CA ILE A 22 -0.01 9.46 3.75
C ILE A 22 -1.48 9.69 4.06
N THR A 23 -2.20 10.32 3.13
CA THR A 23 -3.64 10.57 3.22
C THR A 23 -4.40 9.89 2.08
N GLY A 24 -5.65 9.54 2.33
CA GLY A 24 -6.52 8.91 1.34
C GLY A 24 -8.01 9.07 1.65
N GLY A 25 -8.83 8.85 0.62
CA GLY A 25 -10.30 8.90 0.73
C GLY A 25 -10.92 7.61 1.29
N SER A 26 -10.16 6.52 1.37
CA SER A 26 -10.58 5.24 1.94
C SER A 26 -9.43 4.56 2.71
N PRO A 27 -9.71 3.61 3.61
CA PRO A 27 -8.67 2.84 4.28
C PRO A 27 -7.77 2.09 3.30
N LEU A 28 -8.36 1.49 2.26
CA LEU A 28 -7.64 0.78 1.21
C LEU A 28 -6.69 1.71 0.45
N GLU A 29 -7.17 2.89 0.03
CA GLU A 29 -6.34 3.88 -0.66
C GLU A 29 -5.11 4.28 0.18
N THR A 30 -5.32 4.58 1.46
CA THR A 30 -4.24 4.94 2.38
C THR A 30 -3.26 3.78 2.57
N ARG A 31 -3.76 2.54 2.67
CA ARG A 31 -2.91 1.34 2.80
C ARG A 31 -2.02 1.14 1.57
N ILE A 32 -2.60 1.14 0.37
CA ILE A 32 -1.87 0.94 -0.89
C ILE A 32 -0.82 2.02 -1.12
N LYS A 33 -1.17 3.30 -0.90
CA LYS A 33 -0.21 4.40 -0.99
C LYS A 33 0.95 4.25 0.01
N ALA A 34 0.65 3.85 1.25
CA ALA A 34 1.67 3.62 2.27
C ALA A 34 2.59 2.44 1.91
N GLU A 35 2.03 1.33 1.42
CA GLU A 35 2.78 0.16 0.97
C GLU A 35 3.70 0.48 -0.22
N SER A 36 3.18 1.23 -1.22
CA SER A 36 3.97 1.71 -2.36
C SER A 36 5.14 2.59 -1.92
N GLN A 37 4.90 3.54 -1.00
CA GLN A 37 5.94 4.40 -0.45
C GLN A 37 6.98 3.62 0.37
N LEU A 38 6.55 2.63 1.17
CA LEU A 38 7.45 1.77 1.93
C LEU A 38 8.31 0.90 1.01
N ALA A 39 7.74 0.35 -0.06
CA ALA A 39 8.48 -0.44 -1.05
C ALA A 39 9.56 0.41 -1.75
N LYS A 40 9.22 1.65 -2.11
CA LYS A 40 10.18 2.64 -2.62
C LYS A 40 11.32 2.90 -1.64
N TRP A 41 11.01 3.18 -0.38
CA TRP A 41 12.04 3.39 0.65
C TRP A 41 12.90 2.15 0.89
N ALA A 42 12.33 0.94 0.84
CA ALA A 42 13.08 -0.29 0.99
C ALA A 42 14.12 -0.50 -0.14
N ARG A 43 13.75 -0.16 -1.40
CA ARG A 43 14.69 -0.18 -2.52
C ARG A 43 15.80 0.86 -2.36
N GLN A 44 15.45 2.09 -1.97
CA GLN A 44 16.42 3.16 -1.71
C GLN A 44 17.38 2.80 -0.57
N GLU A 45 16.87 2.21 0.52
CA GLU A 45 17.68 1.72 1.64
C GLU A 45 18.64 0.62 1.20
N LYS A 46 18.19 -0.32 0.35
CA LYS A 46 19.06 -1.36 -0.21
C LYS A 46 20.20 -0.75 -1.02
N LEU A 47 19.90 0.21 -1.90
CA LEU A 47 20.91 0.91 -2.70
C LEU A 47 21.89 1.69 -1.80
N HIS A 48 21.40 2.36 -0.77
CA HIS A 48 22.25 3.08 0.20
C HIS A 48 23.23 2.13 0.90
N LYS A 49 22.74 0.97 1.37
CA LYS A 49 23.58 -0.06 2.01
C LYS A 49 24.56 -0.71 1.05
N GLU A 50 24.23 -0.83 -0.24
CA GLU A 50 25.16 -1.32 -1.25
C GLU A 50 26.25 -0.30 -1.54
N ARG A 51 25.89 0.98 -1.63
CA ARG A 51 26.82 2.10 -1.81
C ARG A 51 27.86 2.17 -0.67
N GLU A 52 27.42 1.97 0.58
CA GLU A 52 28.29 1.96 1.77
C GLU A 52 29.31 0.81 1.82
N ARG A 53 29.20 -0.21 0.95
CA ARG A 53 30.15 -1.34 0.92
C ARG A 53 31.43 -1.05 0.16
N PHE A 54 31.45 0.01 -0.65
CA PHE A 54 32.61 0.34 -1.48
C PHE A 54 33.58 1.23 -0.69
N ASP A 55 34.74 0.67 -0.35
CA ASP A 55 35.83 1.42 0.28
C ASP A 55 36.68 2.18 -0.76
N SER A 56 36.77 1.65 -1.98
CA SER A 56 37.49 2.27 -3.09
C SER A 56 36.63 3.34 -3.76
N LEU A 57 37.14 4.58 -3.81
CA LEU A 57 36.45 5.69 -4.49
C LEU A 57 36.25 5.44 -5.99
N LYS A 58 37.16 4.70 -6.63
CA LYS A 58 37.03 4.33 -8.03
C LYS A 58 35.85 3.37 -8.24
N GLU A 59 35.75 2.33 -7.42
CA GLU A 59 34.64 1.37 -7.50
C GLU A 59 33.30 2.03 -7.15
N LEU A 60 33.32 2.97 -6.19
CA LEU A 60 32.17 3.79 -5.84
C LEU A 60 31.73 4.68 -7.01
N ALA A 61 32.65 5.32 -7.72
CA ALA A 61 32.34 6.13 -8.90
C ALA A 61 31.73 5.27 -10.03
N GLU A 62 32.25 4.06 -10.24
CA GLU A 62 31.68 3.10 -11.20
C GLU A 62 30.28 2.61 -10.77
N PHE A 63 30.06 2.39 -9.48
CA PHE A 63 28.73 2.07 -8.95
C PHE A 63 27.74 3.24 -9.13
N ASP A 64 28.11 4.44 -8.69
CA ASP A 64 27.28 5.64 -8.78
C ASP A 64 26.98 5.99 -10.25
N THR A 65 27.93 5.77 -11.16
CA THR A 65 27.72 5.90 -12.62
C THR A 65 26.65 4.96 -13.12
N ARG A 66 26.71 3.67 -12.75
CA ARG A 66 25.67 2.70 -13.13
C ARG A 66 24.28 3.07 -12.60
N GLN A 67 24.20 3.61 -11.38
CA GLN A 67 22.94 4.09 -10.82
C GLN A 67 22.40 5.31 -11.58
N ALA A 68 23.27 6.27 -11.92
CA ALA A 68 22.90 7.45 -12.70
C ALA A 68 22.36 7.07 -14.09
N GLU A 69 23.07 6.19 -14.81
CA GLU A 69 22.63 5.66 -16.10
C GLU A 69 21.30 4.91 -15.99
N HIS A 70 21.13 4.10 -14.94
CA HIS A 70 19.89 3.39 -14.67
C HIS A 70 18.73 4.35 -14.43
N ALA A 71 18.91 5.41 -13.64
CA ALA A 71 17.90 6.41 -13.35
C ALA A 71 17.42 7.14 -14.63
N VAL A 72 18.37 7.61 -15.45
CA VAL A 72 18.05 8.26 -16.74
C VAL A 72 17.31 7.31 -17.67
N LYS A 73 17.79 6.06 -17.79
CA LYS A 73 17.14 5.03 -18.62
C LYS A 73 15.74 4.67 -18.10
N ALA A 74 15.56 4.60 -16.79
CA ALA A 74 14.28 4.31 -16.16
C ALA A 74 13.26 5.40 -16.54
N CYS A 75 13.65 6.69 -16.49
CA CYS A 75 12.82 7.82 -16.96
C CYS A 75 12.42 7.70 -18.44
N TYR A 76 13.31 7.26 -19.32
CA TYR A 76 12.98 7.01 -20.74
C TYR A 76 12.06 5.79 -20.97
N SER A 77 11.87 4.93 -19.96
CA SER A 77 11.13 3.68 -20.08
C SER A 77 9.80 3.66 -19.32
N ILE A 78 9.41 4.77 -18.67
CA ILE A 78 8.20 4.87 -17.83
C ILE A 78 6.98 4.35 -18.58
N LEU A 79 6.72 4.86 -19.79
CA LEU A 79 5.54 4.47 -20.55
C LEU A 79 5.58 3.00 -20.95
N LYS A 80 6.74 2.53 -21.43
CA LYS A 80 6.93 1.15 -21.86
C LYS A 80 6.66 0.15 -20.73
N ILE A 81 7.19 0.42 -19.52
CA ILE A 81 7.00 -0.44 -18.35
C ILE A 81 5.51 -0.51 -17.99
N ASN A 82 4.86 0.65 -17.87
CA ASN A 82 3.45 0.70 -17.46
C ASN A 82 2.46 0.18 -18.52
N LEU A 83 2.86 0.12 -19.79
CA LEU A 83 2.09 -0.56 -20.85
C LEU A 83 2.14 -2.09 -20.74
N CYS A 84 3.23 -2.65 -20.18
CA CYS A 84 3.40 -4.10 -20.04
C CYS A 84 2.70 -4.66 -18.80
N SER A 85 2.49 -3.84 -17.77
CA SER A 85 1.86 -4.27 -16.51
C SER A 85 0.35 -4.45 -16.70
N ASP A 86 -0.22 -5.57 -16.20
CA ASP A 86 -1.68 -5.76 -16.18
C ASP A 86 -2.30 -4.69 -15.29
N GLY A 87 -3.06 -3.79 -15.90
CA GLY A 87 -3.68 -2.66 -15.21
C GLY A 87 -4.96 -3.03 -14.48
N LYS A 88 -5.47 -4.26 -14.59
CA LYS A 88 -6.73 -4.64 -13.93
C LYS A 88 -6.56 -4.72 -12.42
N LEU A 89 -7.45 -4.06 -11.69
CA LEU A 89 -7.51 -4.15 -10.23
C LEU A 89 -8.28 -5.40 -9.82
N ASP A 90 -7.64 -6.29 -9.07
CA ASP A 90 -8.30 -7.44 -8.46
C ASP A 90 -8.76 -7.10 -7.04
N TRP A 91 -10.07 -7.03 -6.83
CA TRP A 91 -10.66 -6.77 -5.51
C TRP A 91 -10.28 -7.83 -4.48
N ALA A 92 -10.13 -9.10 -4.90
CA ALA A 92 -9.77 -10.18 -3.98
C ALA A 92 -8.39 -9.94 -3.35
N SER A 93 -7.44 -9.40 -4.12
CA SER A 93 -6.10 -9.05 -3.63
C SER A 93 -6.09 -7.95 -2.54
N PHE A 94 -7.17 -7.19 -2.42
CA PHE A 94 -7.26 -6.10 -1.45
C PHE A 94 -7.74 -6.53 -0.06
N TYR A 95 -8.31 -7.72 0.10
CA TYR A 95 -8.72 -8.19 1.42
C TYR A 95 -7.51 -8.45 2.32
N HIS A 96 -7.70 -8.25 3.62
CA HIS A 96 -6.75 -8.67 4.63
C HIS A 96 -7.12 -10.09 5.06
N ASP A 97 -6.37 -11.09 4.59
CA ASP A 97 -6.62 -12.51 4.87
C ASP A 97 -5.49 -13.16 5.69
N ARG A 98 -4.66 -12.36 6.37
CA ARG A 98 -3.56 -12.89 7.18
C ARG A 98 -4.10 -13.66 8.38
N LEU A 99 -3.52 -14.83 8.63
CA LEU A 99 -3.80 -15.63 9.81
C LEU A 99 -2.92 -15.20 10.97
N LEU A 100 -3.49 -15.07 12.15
CA LEU A 100 -2.73 -14.88 13.37
C LEU A 100 -2.08 -16.22 13.78
N PRO A 101 -0.79 -16.27 14.11
CA PRO A 101 -0.14 -17.48 14.62
C PRO A 101 -0.85 -18.01 15.88
N PRO A 102 -0.90 -19.33 16.10
CA PRO A 102 -1.52 -19.91 17.30
C PRO A 102 -0.74 -19.55 18.57
N PHE A 103 -1.42 -19.55 19.71
CA PHE A 103 -0.79 -19.32 21.01
C PHE A 103 0.25 -20.41 21.32
N VAL A 104 1.48 -19.98 21.63
CA VAL A 104 2.55 -20.86 22.10
C VAL A 104 3.19 -20.24 23.34
N PHE A 105 3.05 -20.93 24.48
CA PHE A 105 3.70 -20.53 25.72
C PHE A 105 5.13 -21.07 25.74
N LYS A 106 6.12 -20.16 25.81
CA LYS A 106 7.54 -20.50 25.66
C LYS A 106 8.20 -21.01 26.94
N GLU A 107 7.65 -20.69 28.11
CA GLU A 107 8.22 -21.10 29.40
C GLU A 107 7.94 -22.58 29.69
N HIS A 108 8.88 -23.24 30.35
CA HIS A 108 8.75 -24.63 30.76
C HIS A 108 8.15 -24.73 32.17
N PRO A 109 7.33 -25.75 32.44
CA PRO A 109 6.79 -25.96 33.78
C PRO A 109 7.92 -26.25 34.79
N PRO A 110 7.85 -25.68 36.01
CA PRO A 110 8.81 -26.01 37.07
C PRO A 110 8.85 -27.51 37.32
N ARG A 111 10.04 -28.05 37.62
CA ARG A 111 10.20 -29.45 38.02
C ARG A 111 10.61 -29.52 39.48
N TYR A 112 9.94 -30.35 40.28
CA TYR A 112 10.25 -30.50 41.70
C TYR A 112 11.73 -30.82 41.96
N GLU A 113 12.35 -31.65 41.11
CA GLU A 113 13.77 -32.00 41.23
C GLU A 113 14.71 -30.78 41.12
N GLN A 114 14.36 -29.79 40.29
CA GLN A 114 15.13 -28.56 40.14
C GLN A 114 15.00 -27.70 41.40
N VAL A 115 13.77 -27.52 41.90
CA VAL A 115 13.49 -26.78 43.14
C VAL A 115 14.15 -27.43 44.36
N ALA A 116 14.09 -28.76 44.47
CA ALA A 116 14.74 -29.50 45.55
C ALA A 116 16.27 -29.37 45.50
N ARG A 117 16.86 -29.28 44.30
CA ARG A 117 18.29 -29.04 44.12
C ARG A 117 18.68 -27.61 44.49
N GLU A 118 17.90 -26.61 44.10
CA GLU A 118 18.09 -25.20 44.47
C GLU A 118 18.02 -24.99 45.98
N MET A 119 17.05 -25.63 46.64
CA MET A 119 16.85 -25.60 48.10
C MET A 119 17.82 -26.50 48.87
N ARG A 120 18.76 -27.16 48.18
CA ARG A 120 19.79 -28.05 48.75
C ARG A 120 19.21 -29.15 49.65
N VAL A 121 18.09 -29.75 49.25
CA VAL A 121 17.45 -30.84 49.99
C VAL A 121 18.39 -32.07 49.98
N PRO A 122 18.79 -32.61 51.15
CA PRO A 122 19.64 -33.80 51.22
C PRO A 122 18.94 -35.01 50.60
N ARG A 123 19.68 -35.81 49.83
CA ARG A 123 19.16 -37.10 49.33
C ARG A 123 18.91 -38.06 50.49
N LYS A 124 17.84 -38.84 50.40
CA LYS A 124 17.48 -39.84 51.41
C LYS A 124 18.60 -40.87 51.55
N GLY A 125 19.18 -40.97 52.75
CA GLY A 125 20.26 -41.90 53.07
C GLY A 125 19.79 -42.94 54.09
N PHE A 126 19.89 -44.23 53.77
CA PHE A 126 19.31 -45.30 54.60
C PHE A 126 20.00 -45.44 55.97
N PHE A 127 21.34 -45.34 56.02
CA PHE A 127 22.12 -45.52 57.26
C PHE A 127 22.28 -44.23 58.09
N SER A 128 22.35 -43.06 57.45
CA SER A 128 22.51 -41.77 58.13
C SER A 128 21.24 -41.32 58.87
N GLU A 129 20.06 -41.66 58.36
CA GLU A 129 18.77 -41.32 58.98
C GLU A 129 18.35 -42.27 60.11
N LEU A 130 18.91 -43.48 60.14
CA LEU A 130 18.68 -44.46 61.20
C LEU A 130 19.46 -44.12 62.48
N ILE A 131 20.67 -43.55 62.32
CA ILE A 131 21.60 -43.25 63.42
C ILE A 131 21.38 -41.82 63.98
N PHE A 132 20.93 -40.86 63.15
CA PHE A 132 20.75 -39.46 63.56
C PHE A 132 19.31 -38.96 63.30
N PRO A 133 18.39 -39.05 64.28
CA PRO A 133 17.01 -38.59 64.14
C PRO A 133 16.88 -37.10 63.79
N SER A 134 17.84 -36.27 64.22
CA SER A 134 17.89 -34.83 63.90
C SER A 134 18.15 -34.55 62.41
N ALA A 135 18.94 -35.39 61.73
CA ALA A 135 19.21 -35.26 60.30
C ALA A 135 17.96 -35.61 59.47
N ARG A 136 17.21 -36.64 59.88
CA ARG A 136 15.90 -36.99 59.29
C ARG A 136 14.89 -35.86 59.43
N LYS A 137 14.79 -35.26 60.63
CA LYS A 137 13.90 -34.11 60.89
C LYS A 137 14.25 -32.90 60.03
N LYS A 138 15.56 -32.62 59.85
CA LYS A 138 16.04 -31.52 58.99
C LYS A 138 15.76 -31.76 57.50
N ARG A 139 15.94 -32.99 57.00
CA ARG A 139 15.56 -33.34 55.62
C ARG A 139 14.07 -33.14 55.37
N LEU A 140 13.22 -33.65 56.26
CA LEU A 140 11.76 -33.53 56.14
C LEU A 140 11.33 -32.05 56.12
N ALA A 141 11.89 -31.21 57.00
CA ALA A 141 11.64 -29.77 56.99
C ALA A 141 12.07 -29.08 55.68
N LEU A 142 13.22 -29.47 55.11
CA LEU A 142 13.68 -28.95 53.83
C LEU A 142 12.86 -29.46 52.64
N GLU A 143 12.37 -30.70 52.69
CA GLU A 143 11.44 -31.25 51.69
C GLU A 143 10.10 -30.55 51.72
N GLU A 144 9.56 -30.27 52.90
CA GLU A 144 8.35 -29.47 53.08
C GLU A 144 8.55 -28.06 52.55
N ALA A 145 9.66 -27.39 52.88
CA ALA A 145 9.99 -26.08 52.33
C ALA A 145 10.15 -26.11 50.79
N ALA A 146 10.77 -27.14 50.23
CA ALA A 146 10.91 -27.31 48.78
C ALA A 146 9.57 -27.61 48.09
N ARG A 147 8.64 -28.32 48.75
CA ARG A 147 7.28 -28.53 48.25
C ARG A 147 6.50 -27.22 48.22
N VAL A 148 6.57 -26.42 49.29
CA VAL A 148 5.94 -25.09 49.34
C VAL A 148 6.51 -24.18 48.24
N ALA A 149 7.82 -24.15 48.08
CA ALA A 149 8.48 -23.37 47.02
C ALA A 149 8.09 -23.86 45.61
N PHE A 150 7.99 -25.18 45.41
CA PHE A 150 7.53 -25.75 44.14
C PHE A 150 6.08 -25.39 43.83
N GLU A 151 5.19 -25.46 44.82
CA GLU A 151 3.80 -25.03 44.68
C GLU A 151 3.70 -23.54 44.34
N GLU A 152 4.51 -22.70 44.98
CA GLU A 152 4.59 -21.26 44.67
C GLU A 152 5.10 -21.02 43.24
N GLN A 153 6.19 -21.67 42.82
CA GLN A 153 6.69 -21.58 41.45
C GLN A 153 5.65 -22.09 40.42
N MET A 154 4.91 -23.14 40.76
CA MET A 154 3.85 -23.68 39.91
C MET A 154 2.66 -22.72 39.81
N ARG A 155 2.27 -22.08 40.91
CA ARG A 155 1.25 -21.02 40.91
C ARG A 155 1.69 -19.85 40.04
N ASN A 156 2.93 -19.39 40.18
CA ASN A 156 3.48 -18.30 39.39
C ASN A 156 3.53 -18.67 37.90
N TYR A 157 3.99 -19.88 37.56
CA TYR A 157 3.98 -20.39 36.19
C TYR A 157 2.57 -20.43 35.58
N ASN A 158 1.60 -20.94 36.33
CA ASN A 158 0.20 -20.99 35.87
C ASN A 158 -0.39 -19.59 35.69
N ALA A 159 -0.11 -18.67 36.62
CA ALA A 159 -0.54 -17.27 36.52
C ALA A 159 0.09 -16.57 35.30
N ASN A 160 1.38 -16.78 35.05
CA ASN A 160 2.06 -16.25 33.86
C ASN A 160 1.48 -16.81 32.57
N LYS A 161 1.21 -18.13 32.53
CA LYS A 161 0.60 -18.80 31.38
C LYS A 161 -0.80 -18.26 31.10
N GLU A 162 -1.63 -18.11 32.14
CA GLU A 162 -2.97 -17.55 32.04
C GLU A 162 -2.95 -16.09 31.58
N SER A 163 -2.04 -15.28 32.13
CA SER A 163 -1.85 -13.89 31.71
C SER A 163 -1.40 -13.79 30.25
N ALA A 164 -0.45 -14.61 29.82
CA ALA A 164 0.02 -14.67 28.43
C ALA A 164 -1.09 -15.12 27.47
N GLN A 165 -1.90 -16.11 27.89
CA GLN A 165 -3.04 -16.58 27.12
C GLN A 165 -4.11 -15.47 26.99
N THR A 166 -4.44 -14.80 28.08
CA THR A 166 -5.41 -13.69 28.09
C THR A 166 -4.94 -12.54 27.20
N SER A 167 -3.66 -12.18 27.26
CA SER A 167 -3.07 -11.17 26.39
C SER A 167 -3.14 -11.58 24.92
N TYR A 168 -2.85 -12.84 24.61
CA TYR A 168 -2.97 -13.37 23.24
C TYR A 168 -4.42 -13.35 22.74
N GLU A 169 -5.39 -13.75 23.56
CA GLU A 169 -6.81 -13.73 23.20
C GLU A 169 -7.31 -12.30 22.95
N ALA A 170 -6.89 -11.34 23.77
CA ALA A 170 -7.20 -9.92 23.56
C ALA A 170 -6.58 -9.40 22.25
N GLN A 171 -5.31 -9.71 21.98
CA GLN A 171 -4.65 -9.36 20.71
C GLN A 171 -5.34 -10.00 19.51
N ARG A 172 -5.76 -11.27 19.64
CA ARG A 172 -6.49 -11.99 18.59
C ARG A 172 -7.85 -11.36 18.31
N ALA A 173 -8.60 -11.02 19.35
CA ALA A 173 -9.90 -10.37 19.19
C ALA A 173 -9.75 -9.00 18.51
N ALA A 174 -8.77 -8.19 18.93
CA ALA A 174 -8.47 -6.91 18.32
C ALA A 174 -8.09 -7.06 16.83
N PHE A 175 -7.15 -7.97 16.52
CA PHE A 175 -6.72 -8.26 15.15
C PHE A 175 -7.89 -8.69 14.25
N MET A 176 -8.74 -9.61 14.72
CA MET A 176 -9.91 -10.08 13.97
C MET A 176 -10.93 -8.96 13.74
N ASN A 177 -11.12 -8.06 14.71
CA ASN A 177 -12.00 -6.91 14.55
C ASN A 177 -11.45 -5.92 13.51
N GLU A 178 -10.17 -5.55 13.61
CA GLU A 178 -9.51 -4.66 12.64
C GLU A 178 -9.56 -5.23 11.21
N GLN A 179 -9.29 -6.54 11.07
CA GLN A 179 -9.39 -7.27 9.80
C GLN A 179 -10.80 -7.20 9.23
N SER A 180 -11.82 -7.52 10.04
CA SER A 180 -13.24 -7.48 9.65
C SER A 180 -13.68 -6.09 9.21
N GLU A 181 -13.33 -5.06 9.97
CA GLU A 181 -13.68 -3.66 9.66
C GLU A 181 -12.99 -3.17 8.40
N PHE A 182 -11.70 -3.50 8.21
CA PHE A 182 -10.98 -3.18 7.00
C PHE A 182 -11.61 -3.86 5.79
N ASN A 183 -11.89 -5.16 5.87
CA ASN A 183 -12.50 -5.93 4.78
C ASN A 183 -13.88 -5.38 4.41
N ARG A 184 -14.71 -5.07 5.41
CA ARG A 184 -16.00 -4.40 5.20
C ARG A 184 -15.85 -3.03 4.50
N SER A 185 -14.78 -2.29 4.80
CA SER A 185 -14.51 -1.03 4.12
C SER A 185 -14.13 -1.21 2.63
N VAL A 186 -13.48 -2.33 2.28
CA VAL A 186 -13.18 -2.71 0.89
C VAL A 186 -14.48 -3.06 0.17
N ASP A 187 -15.35 -3.87 0.79
CA ASP A 187 -16.67 -4.23 0.25
C ASP A 187 -17.52 -2.98 -0.05
N GLN A 188 -17.57 -2.07 0.92
CA GLN A 188 -18.33 -0.83 0.77
C GLN A 188 -17.77 0.04 -0.36
N LEU A 189 -16.44 0.15 -0.48
CA LEU A 189 -15.81 0.89 -1.57
C LEU A 189 -16.14 0.26 -2.93
N GLN A 190 -16.09 -1.06 -3.04
CA GLN A 190 -16.47 -1.76 -4.27
C GLN A 190 -17.92 -1.46 -4.66
N LEU A 191 -18.86 -1.60 -3.74
CA LEU A 191 -20.28 -1.31 -3.99
C LEU A 191 -20.51 0.15 -4.40
N ASP A 192 -19.81 1.09 -3.76
CA ASP A 192 -19.93 2.52 -4.08
C ASP A 192 -19.33 2.85 -5.45
N VAL A 193 -18.22 2.19 -5.84
CA VAL A 193 -17.69 2.25 -7.20
C VAL A 193 -18.72 1.72 -8.19
N GLU A 194 -19.36 0.58 -7.93
CA GLU A 194 -20.36 -0.01 -8.82
C GLU A 194 -21.57 0.91 -9.01
N LYS A 195 -21.99 1.60 -7.95
CA LYS A 195 -23.04 2.63 -7.99
C LYS A 195 -22.60 3.94 -8.65
N GLY A 196 -21.34 4.07 -9.05
CA GLY A 196 -20.81 5.29 -9.68
C GLY A 196 -20.69 6.48 -8.72
N GLN A 197 -20.58 6.22 -7.41
CA GLN A 197 -20.44 7.28 -6.41
C GLN A 197 -19.17 8.09 -6.65
N PRO A 198 -19.23 9.43 -6.78
CA PRO A 198 -18.09 10.17 -7.28
C PRO A 198 -16.80 10.03 -6.47
N TYR A 199 -16.92 10.00 -5.14
CA TYR A 199 -15.78 9.83 -4.26
C TYR A 199 -15.16 8.43 -4.34
N ALA A 200 -15.97 7.39 -4.55
CA ALA A 200 -15.51 6.01 -4.63
C ALA A 200 -14.73 5.78 -5.94
N VAL A 201 -15.27 6.26 -7.07
CA VAL A 201 -14.58 6.20 -8.37
C VAL A 201 -13.26 6.98 -8.33
N ALA A 202 -13.26 8.17 -7.72
CA ALA A 202 -12.03 8.94 -7.52
C ALA A 202 -11.01 8.22 -6.61
N SER A 203 -11.47 7.54 -5.55
CA SER A 203 -10.58 6.75 -4.66
C SER A 203 -9.99 5.56 -5.40
N LEU A 204 -10.77 4.85 -6.21
CA LEU A 204 -10.29 3.76 -7.04
C LEU A 204 -9.24 4.24 -8.06
N ALA A 205 -9.44 5.40 -8.67
CA ALA A 205 -8.46 6.00 -9.57
C ALA A 205 -7.14 6.32 -8.86
N ARG A 206 -7.20 6.87 -7.65
CA ARG A 206 -5.98 7.10 -6.85
C ARG A 206 -5.30 5.80 -6.43
N ILE A 207 -6.04 4.72 -6.16
CA ILE A 207 -5.50 3.38 -5.93
C ILE A 207 -4.78 2.88 -7.18
N ALA A 208 -5.40 3.00 -8.35
CA ALA A 208 -4.80 2.62 -9.63
C ALA A 208 -3.50 3.38 -9.91
N LEU A 209 -3.52 4.70 -9.71
CA LEU A 209 -2.36 5.58 -9.95
C LEU A 209 -1.23 5.34 -8.95
N ALA A 210 -1.53 4.93 -7.71
CA ALA A 210 -0.51 4.57 -6.71
C ALA A 210 0.30 3.32 -7.10
N GLY A 211 -0.23 2.50 -8.02
CA GLY A 211 0.44 1.35 -8.60
C GLY A 211 1.16 1.62 -9.91
N LEU A 212 1.31 2.89 -10.34
CA LEU A 212 2.17 3.24 -11.46
C LEU A 212 3.64 2.99 -11.10
N GLU A 213 4.37 2.38 -12.02
CA GLU A 213 5.80 2.15 -11.88
C GLU A 213 6.56 3.39 -12.33
N LEU A 214 7.20 4.06 -11.37
CA LEU A 214 7.99 5.26 -11.58
C LEU A 214 9.41 5.07 -11.00
N PRO A 215 10.44 5.68 -11.60
CA PRO A 215 11.79 5.69 -11.06
C PRO A 215 11.81 6.23 -9.61
N ASP A 216 12.65 5.64 -8.77
CA ASP A 216 12.69 5.98 -7.34
C ASP A 216 13.27 7.39 -7.11
N GLU A 217 14.02 7.92 -8.08
CA GLU A 217 14.65 9.24 -8.06
C GLU A 217 13.64 10.39 -8.23
N ILE A 218 12.55 10.15 -8.96
CA ILE A 218 11.52 11.19 -9.19
C ILE A 218 10.41 11.10 -8.16
N LYS A 219 9.81 12.25 -7.85
CA LYS A 219 8.65 12.36 -6.96
C LYS A 219 7.46 12.84 -7.77
N VAL A 220 6.42 12.01 -7.81
CA VAL A 220 5.15 12.33 -8.45
C VAL A 220 4.04 11.95 -7.49
N ASP A 221 3.12 12.89 -7.26
CA ASP A 221 1.92 12.65 -6.48
C ASP A 221 0.70 12.86 -7.37
N PHE A 222 -0.26 11.95 -7.28
CA PHE A 222 -1.51 12.04 -8.05
C PHE A 222 -2.71 12.28 -7.15
N ASP A 223 -3.66 13.05 -7.68
CA ASP A 223 -5.05 13.10 -7.24
C ASP A 223 -5.98 12.97 -8.44
N ALA A 224 -7.24 12.66 -8.16
CA ALA A 224 -8.26 12.44 -9.17
C ALA A 224 -9.61 12.97 -8.69
N HIS A 225 -10.32 13.64 -9.60
CA HIS A 225 -11.66 14.16 -9.39
C HIS A 225 -12.58 13.58 -10.45
N TYR A 226 -13.72 13.04 -10.04
CA TYR A 226 -14.65 12.37 -10.95
C TYR A 226 -15.95 13.15 -11.08
N HIS A 227 -16.38 13.35 -12.32
CA HIS A 227 -17.60 14.02 -12.74
C HIS A 227 -18.55 12.99 -13.36
N GLY A 228 -19.48 12.48 -12.54
CA GLY A 228 -20.33 11.35 -12.91
C GLY A 228 -21.24 11.56 -14.12
N THR A 229 -21.75 12.78 -14.30
CA THR A 229 -22.64 13.12 -15.43
C THR A 229 -21.94 12.92 -16.79
N GLU A 230 -20.65 13.25 -16.86
CA GLU A 230 -19.86 13.17 -18.09
C GLU A 230 -19.02 11.88 -18.19
N LYS A 231 -19.03 11.05 -17.13
CA LYS A 231 -18.08 9.93 -16.96
C LYS A 231 -16.63 10.38 -17.18
N LEU A 232 -16.35 11.59 -16.71
CA LEU A 232 -15.07 12.26 -16.83
C LEU A 232 -14.31 12.11 -15.52
N ILE A 233 -13.06 11.69 -15.59
CA ILE A 233 -12.12 11.80 -14.49
C ILE A 233 -11.00 12.78 -14.85
N VAL A 234 -10.70 13.71 -13.96
CA VAL A 234 -9.59 14.66 -14.11
C VAL A 234 -8.51 14.28 -13.11
N ILE A 235 -7.35 13.88 -13.64
CA ILE A 235 -6.14 13.56 -12.89
C ILE A 235 -5.35 14.84 -12.70
N SER A 236 -4.89 15.09 -11.48
CA SER A 236 -3.91 16.12 -11.17
C SER A 236 -2.61 15.44 -10.75
N GLY A 237 -1.58 15.50 -11.58
CA GLY A 237 -0.25 15.00 -11.25
C GLY A 237 0.65 16.15 -10.83
N ILE A 238 1.18 16.14 -9.60
CA ILE A 238 2.30 17.01 -9.22
C ILE A 238 3.55 16.38 -9.81
N LEU A 239 4.10 17.03 -10.83
CA LEU A 239 5.26 16.60 -11.58
C LEU A 239 6.55 17.23 -11.02
N PRO A 240 7.69 16.54 -11.17
CA PRO A 240 8.98 17.07 -10.73
C PRO A 240 9.34 18.32 -11.53
N ALA A 241 9.86 19.34 -10.86
CA ALA A 241 10.47 20.49 -11.50
C ALA A 241 11.80 20.10 -12.18
N PRO A 242 12.35 20.92 -13.11
CA PRO A 242 13.61 20.62 -13.80
C PRO A 242 14.76 20.31 -12.84
N LEU A 243 14.81 20.99 -11.68
CA LEU A 243 15.85 20.78 -10.68
C LEU A 243 15.74 19.47 -9.90
N GLU A 244 14.55 18.87 -9.85
CA GLU A 244 14.25 17.64 -9.13
C GLU A 244 14.48 16.38 -9.98
N MET A 245 14.84 16.57 -11.26
CA MET A 245 15.06 15.48 -12.20
C MET A 245 16.47 14.89 -12.11
N PRO A 246 16.62 13.56 -12.23
CA PRO A 246 17.94 12.94 -12.33
C PRO A 246 18.59 13.37 -13.65
N ARG A 247 19.71 14.08 -13.52
CA ARG A 247 20.45 14.69 -14.65
C ARG A 247 21.92 14.28 -14.72
N ILE A 248 22.43 13.60 -13.69
CA ILE A 248 23.79 13.09 -13.67
C ILE A 248 23.84 11.91 -14.65
N VAL A 249 24.84 11.90 -15.53
CA VAL A 249 25.04 10.83 -16.51
C VAL A 249 26.17 9.89 -16.13
N ARG A 250 27.18 10.39 -15.40
CA ARG A 250 28.29 9.57 -14.87
C ARG A 250 28.98 10.28 -13.72
N TYR A 251 29.82 9.54 -13.02
CA TYR A 251 30.70 10.02 -11.98
C TYR A 251 32.16 9.71 -12.36
N GLU A 252 33.03 10.71 -12.27
CA GLU A 252 34.45 10.60 -12.59
C GLU A 252 35.28 10.63 -11.31
N TYR A 253 36.14 9.64 -11.13
CA TYR A 253 37.11 9.62 -10.04
C TYR A 253 38.28 10.54 -10.39
N GLN A 254 38.57 11.50 -9.51
CA GLN A 254 39.73 12.37 -9.61
C GLN A 254 40.79 11.95 -8.61
N GLU A 255 41.90 11.44 -9.12
CA GLU A 255 43.03 10.93 -8.33
C GLU A 255 43.73 12.06 -7.55
N GLU A 256 43.87 13.24 -8.15
CA GLU A 256 44.56 14.40 -7.54
C GLU A 256 43.79 14.98 -6.33
N GLU A 257 42.45 15.00 -6.40
CA GLU A 257 41.60 15.53 -5.33
C GLU A 257 41.07 14.43 -4.38
N ASN A 258 41.40 13.17 -4.67
CA ASN A 258 40.86 11.98 -4.01
C ASN A 258 39.33 12.06 -3.83
N GLY A 259 38.64 12.40 -4.92
CA GLY A 259 37.22 12.75 -4.94
C GLY A 259 36.47 12.14 -6.12
N ILE A 260 35.14 12.23 -6.06
CA ILE A 260 34.24 11.79 -7.13
C ILE A 260 33.45 13.00 -7.60
N LEU A 261 33.54 13.33 -8.89
CA LEU A 261 32.81 14.44 -9.49
C LEU A 261 31.64 13.94 -10.37
N PRO A 262 30.42 14.49 -10.18
CA PRO A 262 29.31 14.20 -11.06
C PRO A 262 29.45 14.96 -12.39
N VAL A 263 29.18 14.26 -13.50
CA VAL A 263 29.03 14.87 -14.81
C VAL A 263 27.55 14.90 -15.16
N GLU A 264 27.01 16.09 -15.36
CA GLU A 264 25.62 16.30 -15.73
C GLU A 264 25.38 16.24 -17.23
N MET A 265 24.15 15.91 -17.60
CA MET A 265 23.64 16.03 -18.96
C MET A 265 23.68 17.49 -19.42
N GLY A 266 24.19 17.73 -20.64
CA GLY A 266 24.15 19.06 -21.23
C GLY A 266 22.72 19.57 -21.46
N GLN A 267 22.54 20.89 -21.45
CA GLN A 267 21.22 21.53 -21.51
C GLN A 267 20.42 21.13 -22.76
N ASP A 268 21.06 21.05 -23.93
CA ASP A 268 20.42 20.66 -25.20
C ASP A 268 19.86 19.23 -25.18
N SER A 269 20.45 18.34 -24.37
CA SER A 269 19.96 16.98 -24.17
C SER A 269 18.91 16.90 -23.05
N PHE A 270 19.00 17.81 -22.07
CA PHE A 270 18.11 17.84 -20.91
C PHE A 270 16.68 18.28 -21.26
N GLU A 271 16.49 19.26 -22.14
CA GLU A 271 15.16 19.71 -22.55
C GLU A 271 14.27 18.59 -23.14
N PRO A 272 14.71 17.83 -24.17
CA PRO A 272 13.91 16.73 -24.71
C PRO A 272 13.77 15.56 -23.73
N TYR A 273 14.77 15.32 -22.88
CA TYR A 273 14.69 14.33 -21.79
C TYR A 273 13.58 14.67 -20.80
N TYR A 274 13.53 15.92 -20.35
CA TYR A 274 12.54 16.42 -19.41
C TYR A 274 11.13 16.37 -20.01
N GLU A 275 10.94 16.91 -21.21
CA GLU A 275 9.64 16.86 -21.91
C GLU A 275 9.17 15.41 -22.08
N SER A 276 10.01 14.53 -22.62
CA SER A 276 9.68 13.12 -22.82
C SER A 276 9.29 12.43 -21.51
N THR A 277 10.01 12.67 -20.42
CA THR A 277 9.72 12.04 -19.12
C THR A 277 8.35 12.47 -18.59
N LEU A 278 8.03 13.76 -18.63
CA LEU A 278 6.74 14.26 -18.16
C LEU A 278 5.57 13.73 -18.99
N LEU A 279 5.73 13.71 -20.31
CA LEU A 279 4.69 13.20 -21.20
C LEU A 279 4.45 11.69 -21.02
N GLN A 280 5.51 10.91 -20.78
CA GLN A 280 5.38 9.49 -20.46
C GLN A 280 4.63 9.25 -19.15
N ILE A 281 4.86 10.07 -18.12
CA ILE A 281 4.12 9.98 -16.84
C ILE A 281 2.62 10.22 -17.10
N ALA A 282 2.28 11.28 -17.84
CA ALA A 282 0.89 11.60 -18.17
C ALA A 282 0.21 10.49 -18.98
N LEU A 283 0.87 10.00 -20.03
CA LEU A 283 0.39 8.89 -20.86
C LEU A 283 0.18 7.60 -20.05
N SER A 284 1.13 7.28 -19.17
CA SER A 284 1.02 6.10 -18.29
C SER A 284 -0.15 6.21 -17.32
N ALA A 285 -0.37 7.41 -16.76
CA ALA A 285 -1.51 7.65 -15.87
C ALA A 285 -2.85 7.51 -16.60
N VAL A 286 -2.97 8.07 -17.80
CA VAL A 286 -4.18 7.94 -18.63
C VAL A 286 -4.43 6.47 -19.00
N GLN A 287 -3.41 5.77 -19.50
CA GLN A 287 -3.45 4.33 -19.78
C GLN A 287 -3.95 3.57 -18.56
N ARG A 288 -3.34 3.82 -17.39
CA ARG A 288 -3.63 3.10 -16.15
C ARG A 288 -5.09 3.28 -15.74
N ILE A 289 -5.67 4.49 -15.86
CA ILE A 289 -7.08 4.68 -15.55
C ILE A 289 -7.97 3.90 -16.52
N PHE A 290 -7.71 3.99 -17.83
CA PHE A 290 -8.51 3.26 -18.81
C PHE A 290 -8.45 1.74 -18.62
N THR A 291 -7.31 1.18 -18.20
CA THR A 291 -7.19 -0.26 -17.93
C THR A 291 -7.74 -0.70 -16.58
N SER A 292 -7.65 0.17 -15.56
CA SER A 292 -7.99 -0.18 -14.17
C SER A 292 -9.48 -0.01 -13.86
N ILE A 293 -10.15 0.90 -14.56
CA ILE A 293 -11.52 1.30 -14.24
C ILE A 293 -12.47 0.89 -15.37
N PRO A 294 -13.59 0.22 -15.06
CA PRO A 294 -14.55 -0.22 -16.06
C PRO A 294 -15.12 0.92 -16.91
N ASP A 295 -15.28 0.65 -18.20
CA ASP A 295 -15.84 1.57 -19.22
C ASP A 295 -17.19 2.16 -18.83
N ARG A 296 -18.00 1.40 -18.08
CA ARG A 296 -19.31 1.88 -17.59
C ARG A 296 -19.19 3.10 -16.68
N GLN A 297 -18.05 3.25 -15.97
CA GLN A 297 -17.79 4.37 -15.07
C GLN A 297 -17.00 5.49 -15.74
N ILE A 298 -15.97 5.18 -16.55
CA ILE A 298 -15.10 6.20 -17.12
C ILE A 298 -15.02 6.04 -18.65
N HIS A 299 -15.41 7.11 -19.33
CA HIS A 299 -15.29 7.26 -20.78
C HIS A 299 -14.26 8.33 -21.15
N ILE A 300 -14.10 9.37 -20.34
CA ILE A 300 -13.19 10.50 -20.63
C ILE A 300 -12.18 10.64 -19.49
N VAL A 301 -10.91 10.83 -19.85
CA VAL A 301 -9.83 11.12 -18.92
C VAL A 301 -9.21 12.47 -19.29
N GLY A 302 -9.16 13.37 -18.31
CA GLY A 302 -8.37 14.58 -18.34
C GLY A 302 -7.12 14.42 -17.45
N PHE A 303 -6.02 15.05 -17.84
CA PHE A 303 -4.79 15.11 -17.05
C PHE A 303 -4.30 16.56 -16.98
N ASN A 304 -3.98 17.02 -15.77
CA ASN A 304 -3.32 18.30 -15.51
C ASN A 304 -1.92 18.02 -14.94
N GLY A 305 -0.89 18.44 -15.66
CA GLY A 305 0.49 18.39 -15.20
C GLY A 305 0.82 19.63 -14.37
N LEU A 306 0.85 19.48 -13.04
CA LEU A 306 1.05 20.57 -12.10
C LEU A 306 2.49 20.61 -11.59
N THR A 307 3.02 21.80 -11.34
CA THR A 307 4.33 22.02 -10.69
C THR A 307 4.21 23.02 -9.54
N GLY A 308 5.31 23.24 -8.81
CA GLY A 308 5.35 24.21 -7.70
C GLY A 308 4.38 23.87 -6.57
N ALA A 309 4.28 22.58 -6.22
CA ALA A 309 3.31 22.03 -5.26
C ALA A 309 1.84 22.27 -5.62
N GLY A 310 1.49 22.18 -6.91
CA GLY A 310 0.11 22.27 -7.39
C GLY A 310 -0.37 23.70 -7.68
N LYS A 311 0.56 24.65 -7.85
CA LYS A 311 0.23 26.08 -8.05
C LYS A 311 0.22 26.52 -9.51
N SER A 312 0.95 25.80 -10.37
CA SER A 312 1.04 26.10 -11.80
C SER A 312 0.73 24.83 -12.60
N CYS A 313 -0.07 24.94 -13.64
CA CYS A 313 -0.34 23.86 -14.59
C CYS A 313 0.52 24.11 -15.84
N ILE A 314 1.39 23.18 -16.23
CA ILE A 314 2.33 23.37 -17.35
C ILE A 314 1.88 22.68 -18.64
N PHE A 315 1.00 21.68 -18.52
CA PHE A 315 0.32 21.08 -19.66
C PHE A 315 -0.99 20.42 -19.24
N THR A 316 -1.88 20.24 -20.20
CA THR A 316 -3.11 19.46 -20.03
C THR A 316 -3.36 18.54 -21.21
N CYS A 317 -4.08 17.44 -21.01
CA CYS A 317 -4.65 16.66 -22.11
C CYS A 317 -5.99 16.07 -21.72
N LYS A 318 -6.91 15.95 -22.68
CA LYS A 318 -8.25 15.40 -22.48
C LYS A 318 -8.55 14.45 -23.63
N THR A 319 -8.80 13.19 -23.32
CA THR A 319 -9.10 12.17 -24.33
C THR A 319 -10.26 11.30 -23.90
N SER A 320 -11.06 10.85 -24.86
CA SER A 320 -12.00 9.77 -24.66
C SER A 320 -11.32 8.42 -24.85
N ARG A 321 -11.95 7.37 -24.32
CA ARG A 321 -11.54 5.98 -24.53
C ARG A 321 -11.52 5.62 -26.04
N ASP A 322 -12.47 6.15 -26.81
CA ASP A 322 -12.59 5.89 -28.25
C ASP A 322 -11.42 6.48 -29.05
N LEU A 323 -10.93 7.66 -28.65
CA LEU A 323 -9.75 8.27 -29.25
C LEU A 323 -8.44 7.62 -28.77
N PHE A 324 -8.44 7.09 -27.55
CA PHE A 324 -7.25 6.55 -26.91
C PHE A 324 -6.97 5.09 -27.29
N ASN A 325 -7.98 4.22 -27.33
CA ASN A 325 -7.81 2.78 -27.61
C ASN A 325 -7.10 2.48 -28.95
N PRO A 326 -7.38 3.20 -30.05
CA PRO A 326 -6.68 2.98 -31.32
C PRO A 326 -5.24 3.51 -31.32
N ALA A 327 -4.85 4.33 -30.34
CA ALA A 327 -3.52 4.93 -30.30
C ALA A 327 -2.48 3.89 -29.88
N ASP A 328 -1.55 3.55 -30.78
CA ASP A 328 -0.43 2.66 -30.45
C ASP A 328 0.64 3.43 -29.66
N LEU A 329 0.47 3.49 -28.34
CA LEU A 329 1.40 4.16 -27.43
C LEU A 329 2.78 3.50 -27.37
N ALA A 330 2.92 2.25 -27.80
CA ALA A 330 4.19 1.54 -27.78
C ALA A 330 5.10 1.92 -28.96
N ARG A 331 4.50 2.33 -30.09
CA ARG A 331 5.23 2.67 -31.33
C ARG A 331 5.50 4.16 -31.52
N HIS A 332 4.63 5.02 -31.00
CA HIS A 332 4.73 6.47 -31.23
C HIS A 332 5.53 7.17 -30.12
N ALA A 333 6.29 8.20 -30.50
CA ALA A 333 6.99 9.04 -29.53
C ALA A 333 5.99 9.74 -28.58
N PRO A 334 6.32 9.94 -27.29
CA PRO A 334 5.40 10.53 -26.30
C PRO A 334 4.78 11.86 -26.74
N GLY A 335 5.55 12.73 -27.41
CA GLY A 335 5.05 14.00 -27.93
C GLY A 335 3.94 13.85 -28.99
N MET A 336 4.07 12.87 -29.89
CA MET A 336 3.06 12.60 -30.93
C MET A 336 1.78 12.04 -30.31
N SER A 337 1.92 11.08 -29.39
CA SER A 337 0.78 10.51 -28.65
C SER A 337 0.06 11.56 -27.82
N PHE A 338 0.80 12.46 -27.18
CA PHE A 338 0.24 13.57 -26.42
C PHE A 338 -0.55 14.54 -27.28
N GLN A 339 -0.05 14.88 -28.47
CA GLN A 339 -0.77 15.73 -29.42
C GLN A 339 -2.04 15.06 -29.96
N ALA A 340 -2.01 13.75 -30.21
CA ALA A 340 -3.19 12.99 -30.63
C ALA A 340 -4.31 13.00 -29.57
N MET A 341 -3.95 13.10 -28.29
CA MET A 341 -4.87 13.28 -27.15
C MET A 341 -5.27 14.74 -26.91
N GLN A 342 -5.16 15.60 -27.92
CA GLN A 342 -5.49 17.03 -27.84
C GLN A 342 -4.73 17.75 -26.71
N GLY A 343 -3.48 17.36 -26.49
CA GLY A 343 -2.63 17.94 -25.47
C GLY A 343 -2.31 19.42 -25.72
N VAL A 344 -2.37 20.23 -24.67
CA VAL A 344 -2.06 21.66 -24.68
C VAL A 344 -0.85 21.91 -23.79
N MET A 345 0.20 22.51 -24.34
CA MET A 345 1.40 22.90 -23.61
C MET A 345 2.17 24.01 -24.31
N VAL A 346 2.99 24.75 -23.57
CA VAL A 346 3.91 25.76 -24.12
C VAL A 346 5.33 25.22 -24.02
N ARG A 347 6.06 25.23 -25.15
CA ARG A 347 7.46 24.79 -25.21
C ARG A 347 8.44 25.96 -25.03
N PRO A 348 9.64 25.72 -24.46
CA PRO A 348 10.08 24.46 -23.85
C PRO A 348 9.47 24.25 -22.45
N LEU A 349 9.15 23.00 -22.09
CA LEU A 349 8.55 22.69 -20.78
C LEU A 349 9.46 23.03 -19.59
N THR A 350 10.77 23.15 -19.81
CA THR A 350 11.73 23.63 -18.80
C THR A 350 11.44 25.05 -18.33
N GLY A 351 10.76 25.87 -19.14
CA GLY A 351 10.33 27.22 -18.78
C GLY A 351 9.12 27.27 -17.82
N LEU A 352 8.45 26.14 -17.58
CA LEU A 352 7.30 26.01 -16.68
C LEU A 352 6.18 27.03 -16.93
N THR A 353 5.99 27.42 -18.19
CA THR A 353 4.96 28.39 -18.58
C THR A 353 3.56 27.85 -18.28
N PRO A 354 2.73 28.59 -17.51
CA PRO A 354 1.40 28.12 -17.16
C PRO A 354 0.46 28.00 -18.37
N VAL A 355 -0.40 26.97 -18.35
CA VAL A 355 -1.55 26.78 -19.24
C VAL A 355 -2.83 26.65 -18.43
N GLU A 356 -3.98 26.78 -19.11
CA GLU A 356 -5.26 26.63 -18.44
C GLU A 356 -5.51 25.17 -18.02
N PRO A 357 -5.82 24.92 -16.74
CA PRO A 357 -6.18 23.59 -16.21
C PRO A 357 -7.55 23.14 -16.73
N LEU A 358 -7.74 21.82 -16.94
CA LEU A 358 -9.07 21.29 -17.30
C LEU A 358 -10.10 21.46 -16.17
N ALA A 359 -9.62 21.37 -14.93
CA ALA A 359 -10.35 21.65 -13.71
C ALA A 359 -9.33 21.77 -12.57
N TRP A 360 -9.47 22.76 -11.70
CA TRP A 360 -8.66 22.79 -10.48
C TRP A 360 -9.21 21.75 -9.50
N PRO A 361 -8.36 20.98 -8.81
CA PRO A 361 -8.83 20.20 -7.68
C PRO A 361 -9.38 21.17 -6.63
N ALA A 362 -10.69 21.09 -6.34
CA ALA A 362 -11.32 22.00 -5.37
C ALA A 362 -10.75 21.79 -3.95
N ASN A 363 -10.24 20.59 -3.65
CA ASN A 363 -9.63 20.22 -2.37
C ASN A 363 -8.68 19.01 -2.54
N PRO A 364 -7.45 19.21 -3.08
CA PRO A 364 -6.58 18.08 -3.38
C PRO A 364 -6.18 17.30 -2.13
N THR A 365 -6.28 15.98 -2.19
CA THR A 365 -6.07 15.06 -1.05
C THR A 365 -4.65 15.14 -0.51
N PHE A 366 -3.68 15.44 -1.37
CA PHE A 366 -2.28 15.64 -1.01
C PHE A 366 -1.96 17.04 -0.41
N LEU A 367 -2.82 18.06 -0.61
CA LEU A 367 -2.65 19.38 0.03
C LEU A 367 -3.53 19.55 1.27
N ARG A 368 -4.41 18.61 1.61
CA ARG A 368 -5.26 18.73 2.81
C ARG A 368 -4.38 18.78 4.08
N PRO A 369 -4.34 19.92 4.81
CA PRO A 369 -3.99 19.86 6.22
C PRO A 369 -5.08 19.05 6.96
N ALA A 370 -4.74 18.54 8.14
CA ALA A 370 -5.51 17.58 8.92
C ALA A 370 -6.85 18.15 9.49
N SER A 371 -7.78 18.55 8.61
CA SER A 371 -9.00 19.26 9.00
C SER A 371 -10.30 18.48 8.76
N GLY A 372 -10.24 17.23 8.29
CA GLY A 372 -11.40 16.33 8.22
C GLY A 372 -11.65 15.62 9.56
N THR A 373 -12.79 14.92 9.72
CA THR A 373 -12.94 13.95 10.82
C THR A 373 -11.89 12.85 10.62
N ILE A 374 -10.80 12.97 11.37
CA ILE A 374 -9.68 12.04 11.35
C ILE A 374 -10.14 10.79 12.07
N ILE A 375 -10.31 9.70 11.33
CA ILE A 375 -10.47 8.38 11.94
C ILE A 375 -9.07 7.80 12.03
N THR A 376 -8.42 7.98 13.18
CA THR A 376 -7.08 7.42 13.42
C THR A 376 -7.10 5.97 13.81
N GLU A 377 -8.16 5.50 14.45
CA GLU A 377 -8.40 4.11 14.82
C GLU A 377 -9.94 3.93 14.88
N PRO A 378 -10.46 2.72 14.64
CA PRO A 378 -11.90 2.48 14.74
C PRO A 378 -12.36 2.64 16.19
N ASP A 379 -13.37 3.48 16.41
CA ASP A 379 -14.08 3.53 17.69
C ASP A 379 -14.66 2.14 17.97
N GLY A 380 -14.18 1.48 19.03
CA GLY A 380 -14.59 0.15 19.49
C GLY A 380 -16.04 0.04 19.99
N ARG A 381 -16.97 0.76 19.35
CA ARG A 381 -18.40 0.83 19.67
C ARG A 381 -19.25 0.39 18.48
N CYS A 382 -18.95 -0.77 17.91
CA CYS A 382 -19.91 -1.54 17.12
C CYS A 382 -19.51 -3.01 17.18
N GLN A 383 -20.08 -3.78 18.12
CA GLN A 383 -20.10 -5.24 18.00
C GLN A 383 -21.05 -5.60 16.85
N ALA A 384 -20.54 -5.54 15.63
CA ALA A 384 -21.15 -6.19 14.48
C ALA A 384 -20.58 -7.60 14.35
N ALA A 385 -21.41 -8.55 13.92
CA ALA A 385 -21.04 -9.95 13.77
C ALA A 385 -19.70 -10.14 13.02
N ALA A 386 -18.94 -11.15 13.45
CA ALA A 386 -17.64 -11.50 12.88
C ALA A 386 -17.79 -11.80 11.39
N TYR A 387 -17.19 -10.95 10.54
CA TYR A 387 -17.13 -11.14 9.10
C TYR A 387 -16.33 -12.41 8.77
N GLN A 388 -16.89 -13.31 7.97
CA GLN A 388 -16.15 -14.42 7.38
C GLN A 388 -15.82 -14.09 5.92
N SER A 389 -14.55 -14.27 5.51
CA SER A 389 -14.10 -13.99 4.14
C SER A 389 -14.99 -14.72 3.12
N GLY A 390 -15.59 -13.97 2.20
CA GLY A 390 -16.46 -14.54 1.17
C GLY A 390 -17.95 -14.59 1.51
N GLU A 391 -18.39 -14.14 2.69
CA GLU A 391 -19.82 -14.04 3.02
C GLU A 391 -20.61 -13.21 2.02
N ILE A 392 -20.04 -12.11 1.49
CA ILE A 392 -20.73 -11.30 0.48
C ILE A 392 -20.73 -12.00 -0.87
N LYS A 393 -19.66 -12.69 -1.25
CA LYS A 393 -19.63 -13.49 -2.49
C LYS A 393 -20.63 -14.65 -2.42
N ASN A 394 -20.75 -15.27 -1.24
CA ASN A 394 -21.69 -16.35 -0.96
C ASN A 394 -23.13 -15.83 -0.86
N ALA A 395 -23.36 -14.67 -0.25
CA ALA A 395 -24.67 -14.02 -0.17
C ALA A 395 -25.12 -13.49 -1.54
N ALA A 396 -24.21 -12.92 -2.33
CA ALA A 396 -24.47 -12.51 -3.71
C ALA A 396 -24.79 -13.73 -4.58
N ASN A 397 -24.02 -14.82 -4.47
CA ASN A 397 -24.32 -16.08 -5.15
C ASN A 397 -25.67 -16.66 -4.70
N ALA A 398 -25.99 -16.62 -3.41
CA ALA A 398 -27.28 -17.10 -2.89
C ALA A 398 -28.46 -16.25 -3.38
N LEU A 399 -28.31 -14.92 -3.47
CA LEU A 399 -29.31 -14.03 -4.06
C LEU A 399 -29.48 -14.29 -5.56
N LEU A 400 -28.38 -14.54 -6.27
CA LEU A 400 -28.40 -14.82 -7.71
C LEU A 400 -29.04 -16.17 -8.02
N VAL A 401 -28.74 -17.19 -7.21
CA VAL A 401 -29.42 -18.50 -7.25
C VAL A 401 -30.91 -18.33 -6.93
N GLY A 402 -31.27 -17.56 -5.90
CA GLY A 402 -32.68 -17.30 -5.56
C GLY A 402 -33.45 -16.55 -6.66
N LEU A 403 -32.82 -15.61 -7.35
CA LEU A 403 -33.39 -14.92 -8.52
C LEU A 403 -33.57 -15.86 -9.72
N LEU A 404 -32.61 -16.76 -9.96
CA LEU A 404 -32.70 -17.76 -11.02
C LEU A 404 -33.80 -18.79 -10.75
N ASP A 405 -33.92 -19.27 -9.50
CA ASP A 405 -35.01 -20.17 -9.09
C ASP A 405 -36.38 -19.50 -9.23
N GLN A 406 -36.50 -18.21 -8.89
CA GLN A 406 -37.75 -17.45 -9.12
C GLN A 406 -38.08 -17.32 -10.60
N LEU A 407 -37.10 -17.01 -11.45
CA LEU A 407 -37.29 -16.93 -12.89
C LEU A 407 -37.71 -18.28 -13.50
N GLU A 408 -37.14 -19.38 -13.03
CA GLU A 408 -37.49 -20.73 -13.49
C GLU A 408 -38.89 -21.16 -13.01
N GLN A 409 -39.29 -20.77 -11.80
CA GLN A 409 -40.65 -20.96 -11.29
C GLN A 409 -41.68 -20.11 -12.06
N ASP A 410 -41.34 -18.88 -12.45
CA ASP A 410 -42.22 -18.02 -13.23
C ASP A 410 -42.34 -18.47 -14.70
N LEU A 411 -41.27 -19.04 -15.26
CA LEU A 411 -41.29 -19.64 -16.61
C LEU A 411 -42.06 -20.95 -16.66
N SER A 412 -41.96 -21.79 -15.62
CA SER A 412 -42.72 -23.05 -15.50
C SER A 412 -44.20 -22.87 -15.17
N LYS A 413 -44.60 -21.69 -14.66
CA LYS A 413 -46.00 -21.29 -14.43
C LYS A 413 -46.68 -20.67 -15.64
N ARG A 414 -45.99 -20.48 -16.77
CA ARG A 414 -46.65 -20.06 -18.01
C ARG A 414 -47.52 -21.23 -18.50
N PRO A 415 -48.85 -21.09 -18.56
CA PRO A 415 -49.71 -22.13 -19.11
C PRO A 415 -49.32 -22.35 -20.57
N GLY A 416 -49.13 -23.62 -20.93
CA GLY A 416 -48.83 -24.04 -22.29
C GLY A 416 -49.83 -23.45 -23.27
N ASP A 417 -49.29 -22.98 -24.39
CA ASP A 417 -50.00 -22.62 -25.60
C ASP A 417 -51.02 -23.71 -25.93
N GLY A 418 -52.29 -23.35 -25.80
CA GLY A 418 -53.41 -24.26 -25.78
C GLY A 418 -54.70 -23.48 -25.96
N ASP A 419 -54.82 -22.80 -27.10
CA ASP A 419 -56.09 -22.70 -27.82
C ASP A 419 -55.83 -22.31 -29.28
N VAL A 420 -55.70 -23.34 -30.12
CA VAL A 420 -56.10 -23.27 -31.52
C VAL A 420 -57.62 -23.33 -31.53
N VAL A 421 -58.28 -22.24 -31.91
CA VAL A 421 -59.68 -22.27 -32.34
C VAL A 421 -59.77 -21.67 -33.74
N HIS A 422 -60.38 -22.45 -34.63
CA HIS A 422 -60.66 -22.18 -36.04
C HIS A 422 -61.49 -20.93 -36.29
#